data_AF-A0A3N2B9Y9-F1
#
_entry.id   AF-A0A3N2B9Y9-F1
#
_cell.length_a   1.000
_cell.length_b   1.000
_cell.length_c   1.000
_cell.angle_alpha   90.00
_cell.angle_beta   90.00
_cell.angle_gamma   90.00
#
_symmetry.space_group_name_H-M   'P 1'
#
loop_
_entity.id
_entity.type
_entity.pdbx_description
1 polymer ?
#
loop_
_entity_poly.entity_id
_entity_poly.type
_entity_poly.pdbx_seq_one_letter_code
_entity_poly.pdbx_strand_id
1 'polypeptide(L)'
;MRSIRPGMITITAAAALMLAACENGDEPDQPDPGVTATDEPTESEPTEEDTDEPEPEPEPEPTDEAGDEGDENGAGEGQDDGAGLPPGGVERVDESALPGTETMMYFSTEGSTANVVRVEYDDVLNVRAMPAADTEIVGEIEPTGAVTLAGRERMVEGSGDLWAEVELAEGYGWVNSTYLAFLAATEDVTADFDEVPPAEEPSAIANSVGERVADSLEGDDDAHGPWPEWVVIGSTEVDGGWASWVDVTGMGDDSVLGYRYHVVMSETEGYEIQSVSATAICSRGVSEEDGEMLCL
;
A
#
# COMPACT_ATOMS: atom_id res chain seq x y z
N MET A 1 -20.43 47.94 34.82
CA MET A 1 -19.67 47.50 36.01
C MET A 1 -19.90 45.99 36.11
N ARG A 2 -18.98 45.04 35.93
CA ARG A 2 -17.51 44.87 35.99
C ARG A 2 -17.19 43.87 34.84
N SER A 3 -16.24 44.00 33.91
CA SER A 3 -14.77 44.17 33.95
C SER A 3 -14.03 43.23 34.90
N ILE A 4 -13.58 42.08 34.39
CA ILE A 4 -12.40 41.33 34.87
C ILE A 4 -11.62 40.84 33.63
N ARG A 5 -10.31 41.06 33.68
CA ARG A 5 -9.28 40.95 32.63
C ARG A 5 -8.73 39.51 32.47
N PRO A 6 -8.01 39.22 31.37
CA PRO A 6 -7.39 37.91 31.10
C PRO A 6 -6.15 37.69 31.98
N GLY A 7 -5.98 36.44 32.42
CA GLY A 7 -4.80 35.97 33.14
C GLY A 7 -3.73 35.49 32.16
N MET A 8 -2.65 36.27 32.08
CA MET A 8 -1.40 35.97 31.43
C MET A 8 -0.64 34.93 32.29
N ILE A 9 -0.40 33.72 31.78
CA ILE A 9 0.50 32.75 32.40
C ILE A 9 1.81 32.75 31.62
N THR A 10 2.82 33.33 32.25
CA THR A 10 4.22 33.26 31.86
C THR A 10 4.80 32.00 32.48
N ILE A 11 5.32 31.06 31.69
CA ILE A 11 6.19 30.00 32.20
C ILE A 11 7.59 30.17 31.60
N THR A 12 8.51 30.34 32.52
CA THR A 12 9.93 30.64 32.38
C THR A 12 10.70 29.41 31.92
N ALA A 13 11.58 29.60 30.95
CA ALA A 13 12.62 28.64 30.57
C ALA A 13 13.65 28.45 31.69
N ALA A 14 14.08 27.21 31.92
CA ALA A 14 15.33 26.91 32.62
C ALA A 14 16.01 25.71 31.96
N ALA A 15 17.16 25.98 31.34
CA ALA A 15 18.08 25.01 30.77
C ALA A 15 18.86 24.27 31.87
N ALA A 16 19.23 23.01 31.60
CA ALA A 16 20.43 22.40 32.14
C ALA A 16 20.91 21.26 31.23
N LEU A 17 21.92 21.56 30.41
CA LEU A 17 22.81 20.56 29.80
C LEU A 17 23.51 19.76 30.91
N MET A 18 23.54 18.44 30.77
CA MET A 18 24.55 17.58 31.40
C MET A 18 25.14 16.66 30.34
N LEU A 19 26.35 17.01 29.90
CA LEU A 19 27.25 16.15 29.16
C LEU A 19 27.83 15.11 30.13
N ALA A 20 27.63 13.83 29.85
CA ALA A 20 28.40 12.75 30.46
C ALA A 20 29.18 12.03 29.35
N ALA A 21 30.47 12.36 29.28
CA ALA A 21 31.48 11.62 28.54
C ALA A 21 32.12 10.61 29.48
N CYS A 22 32.07 9.33 29.11
CA CYS A 22 32.97 8.27 29.51
C CYS A 22 32.94 7.26 28.34
N GLU A 23 33.98 6.55 27.94
CA GLU A 23 35.42 6.54 28.17
C GLU A 23 35.87 5.33 27.32
N ASN A 24 36.98 5.45 26.63
CA ASN A 24 37.45 4.47 25.64
C ASN A 24 37.82 3.12 26.26
N GLY A 25 37.53 2.04 25.53
CA GLY A 25 38.13 0.73 25.72
C GLY A 25 38.53 0.12 24.38
N ASP A 26 39.70 0.51 23.89
CA ASP A 26 40.49 -0.25 22.92
C ASP A 26 40.82 -1.64 23.48
N GLU A 27 40.67 -2.70 22.68
CA GLU A 27 41.78 -3.62 22.39
C GLU A 27 41.50 -4.50 21.14
N PRO A 28 42.57 -4.87 20.39
CA PRO A 28 42.48 -5.41 19.03
C PRO A 28 42.72 -6.93 18.93
N ASP A 29 42.72 -7.40 17.68
CA ASP A 29 43.32 -8.63 17.14
C ASP A 29 42.60 -9.98 17.36
N GLN A 30 42.04 -10.52 16.26
CA GLN A 30 42.75 -11.57 15.51
C GLN A 30 42.09 -11.89 14.16
N PRO A 31 42.88 -12.00 13.06
CA PRO A 31 42.41 -12.55 11.79
C PRO A 31 42.47 -14.09 11.81
N ASP A 32 41.40 -14.75 11.35
CA ASP A 32 41.46 -16.17 11.01
C ASP A 32 41.51 -16.34 9.48
N PRO A 33 42.63 -16.82 8.92
CA PRO A 33 42.76 -17.10 7.51
C PRO A 33 42.42 -18.58 7.21
N GLY A 34 41.39 -18.77 6.38
CA GLY A 34 41.47 -19.77 5.33
C GLY A 34 40.55 -20.98 5.46
N VAL A 35 39.63 -21.10 4.50
CA VAL A 35 39.25 -22.38 3.89
C VAL A 35 38.92 -22.09 2.42
N THR A 36 39.92 -22.25 1.55
CA THR A 36 39.99 -23.28 0.50
C THR A 36 38.99 -23.09 -0.65
N ALA A 37 39.49 -22.53 -1.74
CA ALA A 37 38.91 -22.63 -3.07
C ALA A 37 38.71 -24.10 -3.46
N THR A 38 37.55 -24.43 -4.02
CA THR A 38 37.36 -25.61 -4.85
C THR A 38 36.75 -25.14 -6.17
N ASP A 39 37.62 -25.00 -7.15
CA ASP A 39 37.28 -24.96 -8.57
C ASP A 39 36.70 -26.32 -8.97
N GLU A 40 35.46 -26.35 -9.45
CA GLU A 40 34.98 -27.40 -10.35
C GLU A 40 34.59 -26.75 -11.69
N PRO A 41 35.28 -27.10 -12.80
CA PRO A 41 34.83 -26.72 -14.13
C PRO A 41 33.87 -27.80 -14.63
N THR A 42 32.59 -27.45 -14.81
CA THR A 42 31.67 -28.30 -15.57
C THR A 42 31.35 -27.64 -16.90
N GLU A 43 32.06 -28.16 -17.90
CA GLU A 43 31.55 -28.63 -19.19
C GLU A 43 30.46 -27.81 -19.90
N SER A 44 30.89 -27.19 -21.00
CA SER A 44 30.07 -26.66 -22.07
C SER A 44 29.33 -27.77 -22.81
N GLU A 45 28.05 -27.55 -23.11
CA GLU A 45 27.38 -28.15 -24.26
C GLU A 45 26.60 -27.10 -25.06
N PRO A 46 26.38 -27.35 -26.36
CA PRO A 46 26.23 -26.31 -27.37
C PRO A 46 24.79 -26.06 -27.81
N THR A 47 24.58 -24.88 -28.40
CA THR A 47 23.77 -24.58 -29.60
C THR A 47 22.34 -25.12 -29.64
N GLU A 48 21.37 -24.21 -29.64
CA GLU A 48 20.41 -24.07 -30.76
C GLU A 48 20.15 -22.57 -31.00
N GLU A 49 20.56 -22.09 -32.18
CA GLU A 49 20.10 -20.83 -32.77
C GLU A 49 18.69 -21.08 -33.31
N ASP A 50 17.66 -20.59 -32.64
CA ASP A 50 16.33 -20.49 -33.25
C ASP A 50 16.20 -19.11 -33.91
N THR A 51 16.18 -19.14 -35.24
CA THR A 51 16.00 -17.98 -36.10
C THR A 51 14.51 -17.89 -36.39
N ASP A 52 13.75 -17.26 -35.50
CA ASP A 52 12.37 -16.88 -35.80
C ASP A 52 12.37 -15.59 -36.63
N GLU A 53 11.95 -15.77 -37.86
CA GLU A 53 11.73 -14.77 -38.90
C GLU A 53 10.52 -13.91 -38.51
N PRO A 54 10.64 -12.57 -38.38
CA PRO A 54 9.50 -11.73 -38.03
C PRO A 54 8.47 -11.69 -39.16
N GLU A 55 7.23 -12.07 -38.87
CA GLU A 55 6.08 -11.83 -39.73
C GLU A 55 5.87 -10.31 -39.93
N PRO A 56 5.53 -9.84 -41.14
CA PRO A 56 5.34 -8.43 -41.42
C PRO A 56 4.08 -7.87 -40.75
N GLU A 57 4.27 -6.77 -40.02
CA GLU A 57 3.22 -5.94 -39.44
C GLU A 57 2.23 -5.42 -40.50
N PRO A 58 0.92 -5.38 -40.22
CA PRO A 58 -0.04 -4.66 -41.05
C PRO A 58 0.11 -3.14 -40.89
N GLU A 59 0.13 -2.44 -42.03
CA GLU A 59 0.16 -0.97 -42.14
C GLU A 59 -1.04 -0.32 -41.42
N PRO A 60 -0.84 0.81 -40.70
CA PRO A 60 -1.93 1.55 -40.09
C PRO A 60 -2.74 2.33 -41.14
N GLU A 61 -4.08 2.27 -41.02
CA GLU A 61 -4.99 3.13 -41.78
C GLU A 61 -4.91 4.59 -41.27
N PRO A 62 -5.00 5.59 -42.16
CA PRO A 62 -5.03 6.99 -41.75
C PRO A 62 -6.44 7.34 -41.27
N THR A 63 -6.57 7.83 -40.03
CA THR A 63 -7.76 8.59 -39.63
C THR A 63 -7.37 10.02 -39.37
N ASP A 64 -7.81 10.87 -40.29
CA ASP A 64 -7.77 12.31 -40.22
C ASP A 64 -8.72 12.87 -39.15
N GLU A 65 -8.36 14.08 -38.71
CA GLU A 65 -9.23 15.15 -38.18
C GLU A 65 -9.46 15.32 -36.67
N ALA A 66 -8.75 16.35 -36.18
CA ALA A 66 -9.31 17.61 -35.67
C ALA A 66 -9.86 17.66 -34.22
N GLY A 67 -9.02 18.20 -33.34
CA GLY A 67 -9.26 19.49 -32.67
C GLY A 67 -10.43 19.57 -31.69
N ASP A 68 -10.10 19.60 -30.41
CA ASP A 68 -10.86 20.37 -29.43
C ASP A 68 -9.88 20.89 -28.35
N GLU A 69 -9.68 22.20 -28.33
CA GLU A 69 -9.07 22.91 -27.21
C GLU A 69 -10.22 23.31 -26.28
N GLY A 70 -10.27 22.72 -25.08
CA GLY A 70 -11.35 23.01 -24.15
C GLY A 70 -11.08 22.54 -22.72
N ASP A 71 -10.79 23.53 -21.89
CA ASP A 71 -11.01 23.62 -20.44
C ASP A 71 -9.98 23.07 -19.44
N GLU A 72 -9.45 24.03 -18.70
CA GLU A 72 -8.64 23.93 -17.51
C GLU A 72 -9.56 23.76 -16.28
N ASN A 73 -9.08 23.01 -15.27
CA ASN A 73 -9.67 22.78 -13.93
C ASN A 73 -10.54 21.51 -13.77
N GLY A 74 -9.90 20.33 -13.78
CA GLY A 74 -10.45 19.10 -13.21
C GLY A 74 -9.86 18.85 -11.81
N ALA A 75 -10.54 19.37 -10.78
CA ALA A 75 -10.34 18.89 -9.42
C ALA A 75 -10.99 17.51 -9.29
N GLY A 76 -10.25 16.55 -8.72
CA GLY A 76 -10.58 15.14 -8.49
C GLY A 76 -12.05 14.76 -8.62
N GLU A 77 -12.41 14.21 -9.77
CA GLU A 77 -13.62 13.42 -9.91
C GLU A 77 -13.37 12.03 -9.32
N GLY A 78 -14.35 11.55 -8.57
CA GLY A 78 -14.27 10.40 -7.68
C GLY A 78 -13.76 9.12 -8.34
N GLN A 79 -13.11 8.33 -7.49
CA GLN A 79 -12.75 6.94 -7.70
C GLN A 79 -13.87 6.20 -8.45
N ASP A 80 -13.49 5.56 -9.54
CA ASP A 80 -14.35 4.79 -10.44
C ASP A 80 -15.10 3.68 -9.69
N ASP A 81 -16.38 3.91 -9.38
CA ASP A 81 -17.34 2.91 -8.87
C ASP A 81 -17.69 1.82 -9.93
N GLY A 82 -17.00 1.82 -11.08
CA GLY A 82 -17.25 0.97 -12.24
C GLY A 82 -16.27 -0.19 -12.42
N ALA A 83 -15.30 -0.38 -11.54
CA ALA A 83 -14.46 -1.57 -11.56
C ALA A 83 -15.36 -2.81 -11.40
N GLY A 84 -15.48 -3.60 -12.47
CA GLY A 84 -16.30 -4.82 -12.45
C GLY A 84 -15.85 -5.76 -11.33
N LEU A 85 -16.77 -6.61 -10.85
CA LEU A 85 -16.45 -7.61 -9.84
C LEU A 85 -15.21 -8.43 -10.25
N PRO A 86 -14.27 -8.71 -9.33
CA PRO A 86 -13.10 -9.50 -9.66
C PRO A 86 -13.50 -10.89 -10.22
N PRO A 87 -12.68 -11.48 -11.10
CA PRO A 87 -13.04 -12.73 -11.78
C PRO A 87 -13.14 -13.91 -10.80
N GLY A 88 -13.88 -14.95 -11.22
CA GLY A 88 -14.00 -16.21 -10.49
C GLY A 88 -15.10 -16.23 -9.44
N GLY A 89 -14.94 -17.09 -8.45
CA GLY A 89 -15.87 -17.31 -7.34
C GLY A 89 -16.58 -18.65 -7.37
N VAL A 90 -17.31 -18.91 -6.28
CA VAL A 90 -18.11 -20.13 -6.09
C VAL A 90 -19.51 -19.78 -5.62
N GLU A 91 -20.41 -20.77 -5.71
CA GLU A 91 -21.72 -20.67 -5.08
C GLU A 91 -21.56 -20.40 -3.57
N ARG A 92 -22.43 -19.53 -3.04
CA ARG A 92 -22.38 -19.11 -1.64
C ARG A 92 -22.54 -20.31 -0.71
N VAL A 93 -21.56 -20.51 0.17
CA VAL A 93 -21.58 -21.65 1.11
C VAL A 93 -22.58 -21.41 2.25
N ASP A 94 -23.34 -22.46 2.58
CA ASP A 94 -24.27 -22.48 3.72
C ASP A 94 -23.58 -22.14 5.04
N GLU A 95 -24.23 -21.29 5.85
CA GLU A 95 -23.69 -20.80 7.13
C GLU A 95 -23.25 -21.93 8.08
N SER A 96 -24.01 -23.02 8.11
CA SER A 96 -23.71 -24.17 8.99
C SER A 96 -22.46 -24.96 8.59
N ALA A 97 -21.94 -24.75 7.37
CA ALA A 97 -20.74 -25.38 6.86
C ALA A 97 -19.49 -24.51 7.02
N LEU A 98 -19.64 -23.22 7.38
CA LEU A 98 -18.52 -22.31 7.55
C LEU A 98 -17.74 -22.60 8.83
N PRO A 99 -16.39 -22.61 8.79
CA PRO A 99 -15.56 -22.72 9.99
C PRO A 99 -15.62 -21.42 10.80
N GLY A 100 -15.09 -21.47 12.02
CA GLY A 100 -14.98 -20.32 12.90
C GLY A 100 -16.30 -19.91 13.55
N THR A 101 -16.36 -18.65 14.00
CA THR A 101 -17.55 -18.02 14.57
C THR A 101 -17.95 -16.81 13.73
N GLU A 102 -19.26 -16.61 13.55
CA GLU A 102 -19.81 -15.42 12.92
C GLU A 102 -19.45 -14.21 13.76
N THR A 103 -18.93 -13.17 13.12
CA THR A 103 -18.65 -11.90 13.75
C THR A 103 -19.20 -10.77 12.90
N MET A 104 -19.38 -9.61 13.52
CA MET A 104 -19.75 -8.38 12.84
C MET A 104 -18.81 -7.30 13.33
N MET A 105 -17.72 -7.12 12.60
CA MET A 105 -16.66 -6.14 12.88
C MET A 105 -16.73 -5.05 11.82
N TYR A 106 -15.75 -5.00 10.92
CA TYR A 106 -15.53 -3.85 10.03
C TYR A 106 -16.02 -4.12 8.61
N PHE A 107 -16.06 -5.38 8.20
CA PHE A 107 -16.33 -5.78 6.81
C PHE A 107 -17.68 -6.49 6.62
N SER A 108 -18.61 -6.32 7.57
CA SER A 108 -19.96 -6.92 7.52
C SER A 108 -21.01 -6.09 6.80
N THR A 109 -20.69 -4.87 6.34
CA THR A 109 -21.65 -4.05 5.60
C THR A 109 -21.71 -4.49 4.14
N GLU A 110 -22.73 -5.28 3.79
CA GLU A 110 -22.98 -5.73 2.43
C GLU A 110 -23.08 -4.56 1.44
N GLY A 111 -22.45 -4.69 0.28
CA GLY A 111 -22.41 -3.69 -0.77
C GLY A 111 -21.40 -2.55 -0.55
N SER A 112 -20.74 -2.48 0.62
CA SER A 112 -19.63 -1.54 0.83
C SER A 112 -18.39 -1.97 0.06
N THR A 113 -17.60 -0.99 -0.37
CA THR A 113 -16.32 -1.20 -1.04
C THR A 113 -15.17 -1.21 -0.03
N ALA A 114 -14.34 -2.25 -0.08
CA ALA A 114 -13.05 -2.30 0.63
C ALA A 114 -11.91 -2.38 -0.40
N ASN A 115 -10.75 -1.82 -0.06
CA ASN A 115 -9.57 -1.80 -0.92
C ASN A 115 -8.55 -2.83 -0.44
N VAL A 116 -7.86 -3.46 -1.38
CA VAL A 116 -6.71 -4.29 -1.09
C VAL A 116 -5.59 -3.38 -0.57
N VAL A 117 -4.94 -3.79 0.51
CA VAL A 117 -3.79 -3.12 1.11
C VAL A 117 -2.70 -4.13 1.46
N ARG A 118 -1.46 -3.65 1.55
CA ARG A 118 -0.29 -4.42 2.03
C ARG A 118 0.12 -5.62 1.17
N VAL A 119 -0.32 -5.68 -0.09
CA VAL A 119 0.10 -6.71 -1.05
C VAL A 119 1.18 -6.11 -1.95
N GLU A 120 2.30 -6.82 -2.13
CA GLU A 120 3.39 -6.35 -3.01
C GLU A 120 2.90 -6.24 -4.46
N TYR A 121 3.43 -5.27 -5.22
CA TYR A 121 3.00 -4.96 -6.58
C TYR A 121 3.13 -6.13 -7.57
N ASP A 122 3.98 -7.12 -7.28
CA ASP A 122 4.22 -8.33 -8.07
C ASP A 122 3.53 -9.58 -7.49
N ASP A 123 2.62 -9.40 -6.52
CA ASP A 123 1.81 -10.44 -5.91
C ASP A 123 0.31 -10.16 -6.09
N VAL A 124 -0.54 -11.05 -5.57
CA VAL A 124 -2.00 -10.97 -5.63
C VAL A 124 -2.64 -11.32 -4.29
N LEU A 125 -3.78 -10.68 -4.00
CA LEU A 125 -4.63 -11.12 -2.91
C LEU A 125 -5.46 -12.33 -3.35
N ASN A 126 -5.14 -13.48 -2.77
CA ASN A 126 -5.89 -14.71 -3.00
C ASN A 126 -7.29 -14.66 -2.37
N VAL A 127 -8.31 -14.95 -3.18
CA VAL A 127 -9.69 -15.17 -2.72
C VAL A 127 -9.94 -16.66 -2.60
N ARG A 128 -10.42 -17.09 -1.43
CA ARG A 128 -10.58 -18.49 -1.05
C ARG A 128 -12.03 -18.95 -1.12
N ALA A 129 -12.27 -20.23 -1.42
CA ALA A 129 -13.61 -20.82 -1.41
C ALA A 129 -14.27 -20.79 -0.02
N MET A 130 -13.45 -20.79 1.04
CA MET A 130 -13.86 -20.84 2.43
C MET A 130 -12.94 -19.94 3.27
N PRO A 131 -13.35 -19.48 4.46
CA PRO A 131 -12.53 -18.63 5.33
C PRO A 131 -11.44 -19.46 6.01
N ALA A 132 -10.41 -19.84 5.25
CA ALA A 132 -9.20 -20.51 5.72
C ALA A 132 -8.11 -20.48 4.63
N ALA A 133 -6.85 -20.34 5.06
CA ALA A 133 -5.70 -20.17 4.17
C ALA A 133 -5.30 -21.43 3.38
N ASP A 134 -5.78 -22.61 3.74
CA ASP A 134 -5.48 -23.89 3.09
C ASP A 134 -6.58 -24.38 2.15
N THR A 135 -7.56 -23.52 1.85
CA THR A 135 -8.69 -23.84 0.97
C THR A 135 -8.44 -23.38 -0.46
N GLU A 136 -9.23 -23.90 -1.40
CA GLU A 136 -9.12 -23.61 -2.83
C GLU A 136 -9.14 -22.10 -3.10
N ILE A 137 -8.25 -21.65 -3.99
CA ILE A 137 -8.25 -20.27 -4.50
C ILE A 137 -9.28 -20.22 -5.64
N VAL A 138 -10.25 -19.33 -5.51
CA VAL A 138 -11.39 -19.18 -6.43
C VAL A 138 -11.36 -17.85 -7.18
N GLY A 139 -10.42 -16.98 -6.85
CA GLY A 139 -10.21 -15.69 -7.50
C GLY A 139 -8.92 -15.05 -6.97
N GLU A 140 -8.46 -14.04 -7.67
CA GLU A 140 -7.28 -13.24 -7.32
C GLU A 140 -7.64 -11.77 -7.54
N ILE A 141 -7.12 -10.90 -6.67
CA ILE A 141 -7.34 -9.45 -6.75
C ILE A 141 -5.97 -8.78 -6.78
N GLU A 142 -5.81 -7.82 -7.69
CA GLU A 142 -4.58 -7.04 -7.81
C GLU A 142 -4.36 -6.16 -6.57
N PRO A 143 -3.11 -5.81 -6.23
CA PRO A 143 -2.80 -5.06 -5.00
C PRO A 143 -3.44 -3.66 -4.90
N THR A 144 -3.67 -3.00 -6.03
CA THR A 144 -4.39 -1.72 -6.12
C THR A 144 -5.91 -1.89 -6.28
N GLY A 145 -6.39 -3.13 -6.31
CA GLY A 145 -7.79 -3.47 -6.54
C GLY A 145 -8.69 -3.19 -5.34
N ALA A 146 -10.00 -3.30 -5.60
CA ALA A 146 -11.04 -3.18 -4.60
C ALA A 146 -12.04 -4.34 -4.71
N VAL A 147 -12.80 -4.56 -3.65
CA VAL A 147 -13.82 -5.60 -3.54
C VAL A 147 -15.13 -5.04 -3.03
N THR A 148 -16.23 -5.62 -3.48
CA THR A 148 -17.55 -5.43 -2.87
C THR A 148 -17.75 -6.46 -1.77
N LEU A 149 -18.08 -6.00 -0.57
CA LEU A 149 -18.32 -6.87 0.58
C LEU A 149 -19.68 -7.56 0.46
N ALA A 150 -19.71 -8.87 0.72
CA ALA A 150 -20.94 -9.68 0.67
C ALA A 150 -21.67 -9.75 2.03
N GLY A 151 -21.14 -9.07 3.06
CA GLY A 151 -21.82 -8.88 4.35
C GLY A 151 -21.64 -9.99 5.39
N ARG A 152 -20.70 -10.93 5.20
CA ARG A 152 -20.36 -11.94 6.21
C ARG A 152 -18.89 -11.84 6.64
N GLU A 153 -18.66 -11.95 7.94
CA GLU A 153 -17.33 -12.08 8.52
C GLU A 153 -17.21 -13.32 9.41
N ARG A 154 -16.05 -13.97 9.39
CA ARG A 154 -15.76 -15.19 10.16
C ARG A 154 -14.45 -15.04 10.90
N MET A 155 -14.50 -15.21 12.22
CA MET A 155 -13.32 -15.36 13.06
C MET A 155 -12.95 -16.84 13.13
N VAL A 156 -11.85 -17.24 12.50
CA VAL A 156 -11.44 -18.64 12.43
C VAL A 156 -10.74 -19.06 13.72
N GLU A 157 -11.35 -19.99 14.44
CA GLU A 157 -10.79 -20.51 15.69
C GLU A 157 -9.46 -21.23 15.42
N GLY A 158 -8.44 -20.95 16.25
CA GLY A 158 -7.11 -21.57 16.15
C GLY A 158 -6.07 -20.64 15.56
N SER A 159 -6.34 -20.01 14.41
CA SER A 159 -5.46 -18.96 13.86
C SER A 159 -5.77 -17.58 14.44
N GLY A 160 -7.03 -17.31 14.76
CA GLY A 160 -7.47 -15.98 15.19
C GLY A 160 -7.59 -14.99 14.03
N ASP A 161 -7.57 -15.48 12.79
CA ASP A 161 -7.72 -14.65 11.60
C ASP A 161 -9.18 -14.26 11.40
N LEU A 162 -9.37 -13.02 10.98
CA LEU A 162 -10.65 -12.50 10.52
C LEU A 162 -10.71 -12.61 8.99
N TRP A 163 -11.81 -13.19 8.50
CA TRP A 163 -12.08 -13.36 7.08
C TRP A 163 -13.35 -12.63 6.71
N ALA A 164 -13.35 -11.95 5.57
CA ALA A 164 -14.50 -11.26 5.00
C ALA A 164 -14.94 -11.96 3.72
N GLU A 165 -16.25 -12.13 3.54
CA GLU A 165 -16.82 -12.61 2.29
C GLU A 165 -16.95 -11.46 1.30
N VAL A 166 -16.54 -11.69 0.06
CA VAL A 166 -16.54 -10.72 -1.04
C VAL A 166 -17.33 -11.25 -2.23
N GLU A 167 -17.87 -10.33 -3.02
CA GLU A 167 -18.51 -10.63 -4.30
C GLU A 167 -17.46 -10.77 -5.42
N LEU A 168 -17.68 -11.75 -6.30
CA LEU A 168 -16.90 -12.01 -7.49
C LEU A 168 -17.83 -12.17 -8.70
N ALA A 169 -17.28 -12.07 -9.91
CA ALA A 169 -18.05 -12.11 -11.15
C ALA A 169 -18.91 -13.38 -11.30
N GLU A 170 -18.46 -14.52 -10.77
CA GLU A 170 -19.13 -15.83 -10.86
C GLU A 170 -19.66 -16.33 -9.50
N GLY A 171 -19.67 -15.49 -8.46
CA GLY A 171 -20.24 -15.84 -7.16
C GLY A 171 -19.57 -15.11 -5.99
N TYR A 172 -19.06 -15.89 -5.04
CA TYR A 172 -18.50 -15.38 -3.79
C TYR A 172 -17.16 -16.02 -3.49
N GLY A 173 -16.42 -15.39 -2.58
CA GLY A 173 -15.23 -15.98 -1.97
C GLY A 173 -14.84 -15.25 -0.69
N TRP A 174 -13.75 -15.67 -0.07
CA TRP A 174 -13.30 -15.21 1.24
C TRP A 174 -11.87 -14.69 1.17
N VAL A 175 -11.65 -13.51 1.72
CA VAL A 175 -10.31 -12.91 1.84
C VAL A 175 -9.96 -12.71 3.32
N ASN A 176 -8.67 -12.82 3.64
CA ASN A 176 -8.20 -12.48 4.98
C ASN A 176 -8.26 -10.95 5.12
N SER A 177 -8.96 -10.47 6.15
CA SER A 177 -9.26 -9.05 6.30
C SER A 177 -8.04 -8.21 6.69
N THR A 178 -6.90 -8.83 7.04
CA THR A 178 -5.63 -8.11 7.26
C THR A 178 -5.15 -7.37 6.00
N TYR A 179 -5.59 -7.81 4.81
CA TYR A 179 -5.29 -7.21 3.52
C TYR A 179 -6.43 -6.34 2.98
N LEU A 180 -7.43 -6.02 3.82
CA LEU A 180 -8.51 -5.11 3.47
C LEU A 180 -8.48 -3.86 4.34
N ALA A 181 -8.82 -2.73 3.75
CA ALA A 181 -9.08 -1.48 4.46
C ALA A 181 -10.04 -0.59 3.66
N PHE A 182 -10.45 0.53 4.25
CA PHE A 182 -11.22 1.55 3.57
C PHE A 182 -10.30 2.74 3.26
N LEU A 183 -10.46 3.37 2.10
CA LEU A 183 -9.71 4.57 1.75
C LEU A 183 -10.58 5.81 2.01
N ALA A 184 -10.01 6.76 2.74
CA ALA A 184 -10.64 8.03 3.11
C ALA A 184 -10.19 9.17 2.19
N ALA A 185 -10.28 10.41 2.64
CA ALA A 185 -9.85 11.58 1.89
C ALA A 185 -8.36 11.49 1.49
N THR A 186 -8.07 12.07 0.33
CA THR A 186 -6.73 12.25 -0.22
C THR A 186 -6.29 13.70 -0.04
N GLU A 187 -5.05 13.90 0.35
CA GLU A 187 -4.40 15.21 0.49
C GLU A 187 -3.13 15.30 -0.36
N ASP A 188 -2.79 16.51 -0.80
CA ASP A 188 -1.52 16.80 -1.47
C ASP A 188 -0.45 17.05 -0.40
N VAL A 189 0.60 16.22 -0.42
CA VAL A 189 1.71 16.23 0.53
C VAL A 189 3.05 16.42 -0.19
N THR A 190 3.03 16.92 -1.44
CA THR A 190 4.22 17.02 -2.29
C THR A 190 5.37 17.74 -1.60
N ALA A 191 5.08 18.81 -0.85
CA ALA A 191 6.07 19.63 -0.17
C ALA A 191 6.88 18.88 0.91
N ASP A 192 6.36 17.76 1.44
CA ASP A 192 7.06 16.96 2.46
C ASP A 192 8.21 16.12 1.87
N PHE A 193 8.25 16.01 0.54
CA PHE A 193 9.17 15.19 -0.23
C PHE A 193 10.14 15.99 -1.12
N ASP A 194 10.20 17.33 -0.98
CA ASP A 194 11.12 18.21 -1.72
C ASP A 194 12.61 17.84 -1.54
N GLU A 195 12.94 17.11 -0.47
CA GLU A 195 14.30 16.69 -0.14
C GLU A 195 14.69 15.31 -0.71
N VAL A 196 13.75 14.60 -1.33
CA VAL A 196 14.04 13.30 -1.97
C VAL A 196 14.86 13.57 -3.24
N PRO A 197 16.13 13.10 -3.32
CA PRO A 197 16.94 13.33 -4.50
C PRO A 197 16.41 12.51 -5.70
N PRO A 198 16.63 12.97 -6.95
CA PRO A 198 16.35 12.16 -8.13
C PRO A 198 17.11 10.83 -8.12
N ALA A 199 16.54 9.81 -8.76
CA ALA A 199 17.11 8.47 -8.84
C ALA A 199 17.08 7.92 -10.27
N GLU A 200 17.96 6.96 -10.58
CA GLU A 200 18.00 6.33 -11.91
C GLU A 200 16.78 5.43 -12.18
N GLU A 201 16.17 4.88 -11.13
CA GLU A 201 15.05 3.93 -11.21
C GLU A 201 13.84 4.48 -10.42
N PRO A 202 12.61 4.35 -10.95
CA PRO A 202 11.41 4.86 -10.28
C PRO A 202 11.11 4.11 -8.97
N SER A 203 11.48 2.82 -8.89
CA SER A 203 11.36 2.01 -7.68
C SER A 203 12.19 2.57 -6.52
N ALA A 204 13.35 3.17 -6.80
CA ALA A 204 14.18 3.79 -5.77
C ALA A 204 13.50 5.02 -5.15
N ILE A 205 12.77 5.81 -5.94
CA ILE A 205 11.97 6.93 -5.44
C ILE A 205 10.81 6.42 -4.57
N ALA A 206 10.04 5.43 -5.04
CA ALA A 206 8.93 4.85 -4.28
C ALA A 206 9.39 4.27 -2.93
N ASN A 207 10.50 3.53 -2.92
CA ASN A 207 11.11 3.01 -1.69
C ASN A 207 11.56 4.13 -0.74
N SER A 208 12.15 5.21 -1.27
CA SER A 208 12.59 6.37 -0.48
C SER A 208 11.41 7.08 0.19
N VAL A 209 10.25 7.16 -0.48
CA VAL A 209 9.01 7.69 0.10
C VAL A 209 8.54 6.81 1.26
N GLY A 210 8.47 5.49 1.06
CA GLY A 210 8.08 4.53 2.10
C GLY A 210 8.99 4.58 3.33
N GLU A 211 10.30 4.51 3.13
CA GLU A 211 11.32 4.57 4.17
C GLU A 211 11.23 5.88 4.97
N ARG A 212 11.18 7.03 4.28
CA ARG A 212 11.09 8.34 4.95
C ARG A 212 9.85 8.48 5.83
N VAL A 213 8.69 8.01 5.34
CA VAL A 213 7.45 8.07 6.11
C VAL A 213 7.53 7.12 7.30
N ALA A 214 7.99 5.88 7.10
CA ALA A 214 8.14 4.92 8.18
C ALA A 214 9.09 5.44 9.27
N ASP A 215 10.27 5.96 8.91
CA ASP A 215 11.24 6.56 9.82
C ASP A 215 10.64 7.75 10.60
N SER A 216 9.77 8.55 9.96
CA SER A 216 9.12 9.69 10.63
C SER A 216 8.09 9.27 11.68
N LEU A 217 7.56 8.04 11.56
CA LEU A 217 6.58 7.44 12.46
C LEU A 217 7.23 6.64 13.59
N GLU A 218 8.50 6.27 13.46
CA GLU A 218 9.32 5.73 14.56
C GLU A 218 9.52 6.83 15.63
N GLY A 219 8.53 6.98 16.52
CA GLY A 219 8.64 7.86 17.68
C GLY A 219 9.76 7.42 18.63
N ASP A 220 10.11 8.29 19.59
CA ASP A 220 11.10 7.98 20.63
C ASP A 220 10.88 6.55 21.21
N ASP A 221 11.94 5.72 21.17
CA ASP A 221 12.11 4.26 21.42
C ASP A 221 11.22 3.52 22.46
N ASP A 222 10.35 4.21 23.20
CA ASP A 222 9.55 3.68 24.29
C ASP A 222 8.12 3.24 23.89
N ALA A 223 7.70 3.44 22.64
CA ALA A 223 6.36 3.06 22.17
C ALA A 223 6.27 1.56 21.83
N HIS A 224 5.54 0.79 22.65
CA HIS A 224 5.25 -0.63 22.40
C HIS A 224 4.15 -0.86 21.34
N GLY A 225 4.35 -0.31 20.13
CA GLY A 225 3.47 -0.52 18.97
C GLY A 225 4.07 -1.45 17.91
N PRO A 226 3.29 -1.91 16.91
CA PRO A 226 3.88 -2.45 15.69
C PRO A 226 4.75 -1.37 15.05
N TRP A 227 5.93 -1.77 14.57
CA TRP A 227 6.80 -0.85 13.83
C TRP A 227 6.10 -0.45 12.53
N PRO A 228 6.29 0.80 12.07
CA PRO A 228 5.77 1.20 10.77
C PRO A 228 6.36 0.29 9.69
N GLU A 229 5.49 -0.21 8.83
CA GLU A 229 5.84 -1.09 7.70
C GLU A 229 5.35 -0.45 6.41
N TRP A 230 6.14 -0.54 5.35
CA TRP A 230 5.75 -0.02 4.04
C TRP A 230 5.93 -1.06 2.94
N VAL A 231 5.13 -0.92 1.88
CA VAL A 231 5.20 -1.78 0.69
C VAL A 231 4.78 -1.01 -0.57
N VAL A 232 5.50 -1.23 -1.67
CA VAL A 232 5.08 -0.76 -3.00
C VAL A 232 4.03 -1.72 -3.54
N ILE A 233 2.84 -1.21 -3.81
CA ILE A 233 1.68 -2.00 -4.24
C ILE A 233 1.37 -1.83 -5.72
N GLY A 234 1.96 -0.84 -6.38
CA GLY A 234 1.66 -0.55 -7.78
C GLY A 234 2.73 0.33 -8.39
N SER A 235 2.95 0.16 -9.69
CA SER A 235 4.00 0.83 -10.43
C SER A 235 3.65 0.79 -11.92
N THR A 236 3.48 1.93 -12.58
CA THR A 236 3.15 2.01 -14.01
C THR A 236 3.78 3.22 -14.68
N GLU A 237 4.14 3.06 -15.95
CA GLU A 237 4.50 4.18 -16.82
C GLU A 237 3.30 5.10 -17.04
N VAL A 238 3.55 6.40 -17.07
CA VAL A 238 2.56 7.46 -17.41
C VAL A 238 3.20 8.43 -18.39
N ASP A 239 2.41 9.30 -19.02
CA ASP A 239 2.95 10.26 -19.99
C ASP A 239 4.02 11.16 -19.35
N GLY A 240 5.26 11.04 -19.84
CA GLY A 240 6.41 11.80 -19.34
C GLY A 240 7.08 11.25 -18.07
N GLY A 241 6.72 10.05 -17.59
CA GLY A 241 7.42 9.43 -16.47
C GLY A 241 6.73 8.21 -15.88
N TRP A 242 6.56 8.19 -14.56
CA TRP A 242 6.14 7.00 -13.82
C TRP A 242 5.20 7.34 -12.66
N ALA A 243 4.28 6.43 -12.33
CA ALA A 243 3.42 6.52 -11.15
C ALA A 243 3.57 5.27 -10.29
N SER A 244 3.68 5.46 -8.98
CA SER A 244 3.78 4.38 -8.00
C SER A 244 2.82 4.57 -6.83
N TRP A 245 2.40 3.46 -6.22
CA TRP A 245 1.59 3.45 -5.01
C TRP A 245 2.34 2.76 -3.89
N VAL A 246 2.37 3.39 -2.72
CA VAL A 246 3.08 2.90 -1.53
C VAL A 246 2.12 2.90 -0.35
N ASP A 247 1.85 1.73 0.22
CA ASP A 247 1.14 1.64 1.49
C ASP A 247 2.16 1.76 2.63
N VAL A 248 1.95 2.69 3.55
CA VAL A 248 2.69 2.79 4.81
C VAL A 248 1.70 2.61 5.96
N THR A 249 1.87 1.58 6.77
CA THR A 249 0.94 1.20 7.83
C THR A 249 1.65 1.02 9.17
N GLY A 250 0.89 0.83 10.25
CA GLY A 250 1.46 0.60 11.59
C GLY A 250 1.48 1.85 12.47
N MET A 251 0.68 2.87 12.16
CA MET A 251 0.64 4.14 12.90
C MET A 251 0.10 4.08 14.35
N GLY A 252 -0.26 2.89 14.85
CA GLY A 252 -0.69 2.68 16.24
C GLY A 252 -2.03 3.32 16.61
N ASP A 253 -2.66 4.05 15.69
CA ASP A 253 -4.02 4.57 15.82
C ASP A 253 -5.04 3.45 15.54
N ASP A 254 -6.14 3.45 16.29
CA ASP A 254 -7.15 2.40 16.22
C ASP A 254 -8.22 2.69 15.15
N SER A 255 -8.20 3.89 14.56
CA SER A 255 -8.99 4.30 13.39
C SER A 255 -8.15 4.29 12.11
N VAL A 256 -7.02 5.01 12.10
CA VAL A 256 -6.10 5.11 10.95
C VAL A 256 -5.08 3.97 10.98
N LEU A 257 -5.16 3.07 10.00
CA LEU A 257 -4.19 1.98 9.82
C LEU A 257 -2.87 2.47 9.22
N GLY A 258 -2.96 3.43 8.31
CA GLY A 258 -1.90 3.76 7.37
C GLY A 258 -2.22 4.94 6.46
N TYR A 259 -1.31 5.23 5.54
CA TYR A 259 -1.54 6.08 4.37
C TYR A 259 -1.09 5.35 3.11
N ARG A 260 -1.84 5.53 2.04
CA ARG A 260 -1.47 5.14 0.67
C ARG A 260 -0.96 6.38 -0.04
N TYR A 261 0.31 6.36 -0.41
CA TYR A 261 0.95 7.42 -1.17
C TYR A 261 0.85 7.11 -2.66
N HIS A 262 0.35 8.06 -3.45
CA HIS A 262 0.44 8.04 -4.90
C HIS A 262 1.54 9.02 -5.32
N VAL A 263 2.60 8.48 -5.90
CA VAL A 263 3.83 9.19 -6.25
C VAL A 263 3.90 9.28 -7.76
N VAL A 264 3.78 10.49 -8.30
CA VAL A 264 3.99 10.77 -9.74
C VAL A 264 5.37 11.34 -9.93
N MET A 265 6.10 10.76 -10.88
CA MET A 265 7.48 11.06 -11.19
C MET A 265 7.60 11.48 -12.65
N SER A 266 8.48 12.44 -12.94
CA SER A 266 8.86 12.79 -14.31
C SER A 266 10.25 12.26 -14.64
N GLU A 267 10.45 11.80 -15.87
CA GLU A 267 11.76 11.39 -16.36
C GLU A 267 12.50 12.59 -16.99
N THR A 268 13.62 12.99 -16.39
CA THR A 268 14.49 14.07 -16.90
C THR A 268 15.94 13.59 -17.07
N GLU A 269 16.81 13.78 -16.07
CA GLU A 269 18.15 13.18 -15.97
C GLU A 269 18.14 12.03 -14.94
N GLY A 270 17.04 11.27 -14.95
CA GLY A 270 16.59 10.36 -13.88
C GLY A 270 15.12 10.62 -13.56
N TYR A 271 14.58 9.89 -12.58
CA TYR A 271 13.23 10.10 -12.06
C TYR A 271 13.27 11.08 -10.90
N GLU A 272 12.44 12.11 -10.97
CA GLU A 272 12.22 13.07 -9.90
C GLU A 272 10.73 13.13 -9.51
N ILE A 273 10.44 13.37 -8.24
CA ILE A 273 9.06 13.51 -7.75
C ILE A 273 8.44 14.77 -8.35
N GLN A 274 7.31 14.62 -9.04
CA GLN A 274 6.49 15.71 -9.53
C GLN A 274 5.36 16.04 -8.55
N SER A 275 4.71 15.02 -8.00
CA SER A 275 3.67 15.18 -7.00
C SER A 275 3.55 13.96 -6.10
N VAL A 276 3.16 14.19 -4.85
CA VAL A 276 2.81 13.12 -3.91
C VAL A 276 1.46 13.45 -3.29
N SER A 277 0.53 12.52 -3.37
CA SER A 277 -0.71 12.58 -2.58
C SER A 277 -0.79 11.43 -1.59
N ALA A 278 -1.33 11.70 -0.40
CA ALA A 278 -1.54 10.72 0.66
C ALA A 278 -3.03 10.48 0.85
N THR A 279 -3.45 9.22 0.85
CA THR A 279 -4.83 8.80 1.10
C THR A 279 -4.87 8.03 2.39
N ALA A 280 -5.70 8.45 3.36
CA ALA A 280 -5.80 7.74 4.63
C ALA A 280 -6.35 6.32 4.44
N ILE A 281 -5.69 5.35 5.08
CA ILE A 281 -6.10 3.95 5.12
C ILE A 281 -6.80 3.72 6.47
N CYS A 282 -8.10 3.48 6.44
CA CYS A 282 -8.94 3.33 7.62
C CYS A 282 -9.24 1.86 7.92
N SER A 283 -9.09 1.46 9.18
CA SER A 283 -9.31 0.07 9.59
C SER A 283 -10.79 -0.28 9.82
N ARG A 284 -11.63 0.71 10.14
CA ARG A 284 -13.01 0.50 10.64
C ARG A 284 -14.12 1.01 9.73
N GLY A 285 -13.77 1.50 8.55
CA GLY A 285 -14.69 2.20 7.67
C GLY A 285 -14.39 3.68 7.57
N VAL A 286 -15.23 4.35 6.81
CA VAL A 286 -15.16 5.79 6.55
C VAL A 286 -16.53 6.42 6.75
N SER A 287 -16.55 7.67 7.17
CA SER A 287 -17.75 8.50 7.24
C SER A 287 -17.52 9.86 6.61
N GLU A 288 -18.55 10.39 5.95
CA GLU A 288 -18.54 11.75 5.45
C GLU A 288 -18.90 12.73 6.57
N GLU A 289 -17.98 13.63 6.90
CA GLU A 289 -18.19 14.75 7.81
C GLU A 289 -17.81 16.05 7.11
N ASP A 290 -18.74 17.01 7.04
CA ASP A 290 -18.54 18.29 6.36
C ASP A 290 -18.06 18.20 4.88
N GLY A 291 -18.33 17.08 4.22
CA GLY A 291 -17.92 16.80 2.84
C GLY A 291 -16.54 16.15 2.71
N GLU A 292 -15.91 15.80 3.82
CA GLU A 292 -14.64 15.08 3.88
C GLU A 292 -14.85 13.65 4.37
N MET A 293 -14.17 12.69 3.74
CA MET A 293 -14.22 11.28 4.15
C MET A 293 -13.17 11.03 5.24
N LEU A 294 -13.63 10.72 6.46
CA LEU A 294 -12.78 10.51 7.64
C LEU A 294 -12.83 9.05 8.09
N CYS A 295 -11.73 8.57 8.69
CA CYS A 295 -11.68 7.24 9.29
C CYS A 295 -12.58 7.15 10.54
N LEU A 296 -13.28 6.01 10.68
CA LEU A 296 -14.14 5.68 11.84
C LEU A 296 -13.40 5.06 13.02
#